data_AF-A0A9D9V4H0-F1
#
_entry.id   AF-A0A9D9V4H0-F1
#
_cell.length_a   1.000
_cell.length_b   1.000
_cell.length_c   1.000
_cell.angle_alpha   90.00
_cell.angle_beta   90.00
_cell.angle_gamma   90.00
#
_symmetry.space_group_name_H-M   'P 1'
#
loop_
_entity.id
_entity.type
_entity.pdbx_description
1 polymer ?
#
loop_
_entity_poly.entity_id
_entity_poly.type
_entity_poly.pdbx_seq_one_letter_code
_entity_poly.pdbx_strand_id
1 'polypeptide(L)'
;MIGRIKGKLVEINGNIGLVETSSGLSYEVFLPPALYAHPLNAAVEIETHLQVRDDAHILFGFKDKKDKELFKLLLSVSGVGPKT
;
A
#
# COMPACT_ATOMS: atom_id res chain seq x y z
N MET A 1 -6.94 -4.21 -11.19
CA MET A 1 -5.52 -4.23 -10.78
C MET A 1 -5.07 -2.80 -10.51
N ILE A 2 -4.57 -2.51 -9.30
CA ILE A 2 -3.98 -1.21 -8.95
C ILE A 2 -2.49 -1.47 -8.70
N GLY A 3 -1.63 -1.02 -9.61
CA GLY A 3 -0.20 -1.37 -9.60
C GLY A 3 0.71 -0.32 -8.94
N ARG A 4 0.27 0.94 -8.91
CA ARG A 4 0.98 2.09 -8.36
C ARG A 4 0.00 3.24 -8.12
N ILE A 5 0.22 4.02 -7.08
CA ILE A 5 -0.50 5.27 -6.80
C ILE A 5 0.52 6.41 -6.70
N LYS A 6 0.22 7.52 -7.38
CA LYS A 6 0.94 8.78 -7.26
C LYS A 6 0.00 9.82 -6.67
N GLY A 7 0.43 10.49 -5.61
CA GLY A 7 -0.45 11.37 -4.87
C GLY A 7 0.23 12.06 -3.70
N LYS A 8 -0.54 12.41 -2.69
CA LYS A 8 -0.06 12.92 -1.40
C LYS A 8 -0.49 11.99 -0.28
N LEU A 9 0.39 11.77 0.68
CA LEU A 9 0.04 11.05 1.90
C LEU A 9 -0.66 12.02 2.85
N VAL A 10 -1.97 11.96 2.97
CA VAL A 10 -2.75 12.96 3.71
C VAL A 10 -2.97 12.57 5.17
N GLU A 11 -3.00 11.26 5.47
CA GLU A 11 -3.22 10.74 6.81
C GLU A 11 -2.45 9.41 7.01
N ILE A 12 -2.03 9.15 8.25
CA ILE A 12 -1.56 7.84 8.70
C ILE A 12 -2.27 7.49 10.01
N ASN A 13 -2.99 6.37 10.03
CA ASN A 13 -3.63 5.80 11.20
C ASN A 13 -3.12 4.38 11.42
N GLY A 14 -2.21 4.21 12.39
CA GLY A 14 -1.54 2.93 12.62
C GLY A 14 -0.71 2.52 11.40
N ASN A 15 -1.07 1.40 10.78
CA ASN A 15 -0.44 0.89 9.55
C ASN A 15 -1.21 1.26 8.27
N ILE A 16 -2.29 2.05 8.37
CA ILE A 16 -3.09 2.47 7.21
C ILE A 16 -2.74 3.92 6.86
N GLY A 17 -2.37 4.16 5.61
CA GLY A 17 -2.17 5.49 5.06
C GLY A 17 -3.27 5.85 4.07
N LEU A 18 -3.72 7.10 4.10
CA LEU A 18 -4.65 7.65 3.13
C LEU A 18 -3.86 8.41 2.06
N VAL A 19 -3.95 7.96 0.80
CA VAL A 19 -3.20 8.54 -0.33
C VAL A 19 -4.17 9.20 -1.29
N GLU A 20 -4.12 10.52 -1.36
CA GLU A 20 -4.96 11.34 -2.25
C GLU A 20 -4.29 11.51 -3.61
N THR A 21 -4.96 11.10 -4.68
CA THR A 21 -4.52 11.31 -6.06
C THR A 21 -4.74 12.75 -6.51
N SER A 22 -4.12 13.15 -7.63
CA SER A 22 -4.36 14.48 -8.23
C SER A 22 -5.81 14.73 -8.67
N SER A 23 -6.64 13.69 -8.77
CA SER A 23 -8.07 13.81 -9.09
C SER A 23 -8.97 13.93 -7.85
N GLY A 24 -8.40 14.01 -6.65
CA GLY A 24 -9.14 14.10 -5.39
C GLY A 24 -9.72 12.77 -4.89
N LEU A 25 -9.29 11.64 -5.47
CA LEU A 25 -9.67 10.32 -4.97
C LEU A 25 -8.63 9.86 -3.94
N SER A 26 -9.10 9.38 -2.78
CA SER A 26 -8.23 8.88 -1.73
C SER A 26 -8.33 7.36 -1.61
N TYR A 27 -7.18 6.70 -1.53
CA TYR A 27 -7.09 5.26 -1.29
C TYR A 27 -6.55 4.99 0.11
N GLU A 28 -7.20 4.08 0.83
CA GLU A 28 -6.62 3.45 2.01
C GLU A 28 -5.60 2.40 1.59
N VAL A 29 -4.40 2.50 2.13
CA VAL A 29 -3.27 1.65 1.79
C VAL A 29 -2.62 1.13 3.06
N PHE A 30 -2.45 -0.17 3.19
CA PHE A 30 -1.60 -0.76 4.22
C PHE A 30 -0.15 -0.43 3.92
N LEU A 31 0.48 0.33 4.79
CA LEU A 31 1.85 0.81 4.66
C LEU A 31 2.81 -0.07 5.48
N PRO A 32 4.01 -0.40 4.96
CA PRO A 32 5.09 -0.93 5.76
C PRO A 32 5.66 0.16 6.69
N PRO A 33 6.31 -0.22 7.81
CA PRO A 33 6.91 0.74 8.74
C PRO A 33 7.88 1.74 8.09
N ALA A 34 8.54 1.35 7.00
CA ALA A 34 9.43 2.21 6.22
C ALA A 34 8.74 3.47 5.65
N LEU A 35 7.41 3.46 5.51
CA LEU A 35 6.62 4.58 5.01
C LEU A 35 5.96 5.41 6.13
N TYR A 36 6.01 4.99 7.40
CA TYR A 36 5.41 5.74 8.50
C TYR A 36 6.10 7.09 8.76
N ALA A 37 7.39 7.18 8.43
CA ALA A 37 8.17 8.40 8.57
C ALA A 37 8.00 9.36 7.37
N HIS A 38 7.19 9.00 6.36
CA HIS A 38 6.98 9.87 5.21
C HIS A 38 6.18 11.11 5.63
N PRO A 39 6.60 12.34 5.27
CA PRO A 39 5.91 13.54 5.70
C PRO A 39 4.46 13.59 5.18
N LEU A 40 3.53 13.95 6.05
CA LEU A 40 2.15 14.22 5.64
C LEU A 40 2.08 15.39 4.66
N ASN A 41 1.10 15.34 3.77
CA ASN A 41 0.83 16.30 2.70
C ASN A 41 1.98 16.46 1.66
N ALA A 42 3.03 15.65 1.77
CA ALA A 42 4.09 15.59 0.76
C ALA A 42 3.72 14.62 -0.37
N ALA A 43 4.27 14.88 -1.55
CA ALA A 43 4.14 13.98 -2.69
C ALA A 43 4.72 12.60 -2.34
N VAL A 44 4.01 11.56 -2.77
CA VAL A 44 4.39 10.16 -2.57
C VAL A 44 4.06 9.36 -3.82
N GLU A 45 4.90 8.37 -4.10
CA GLU A 45 4.68 7.36 -5.12
C GLU A 45 4.80 6.00 -4.44
N ILE A 46 3.72 5.23 -4.48
CA ILE A 46 3.61 3.95 -3.77
C ILE A 46 3.36 2.86 -4.79
N GLU A 47 4.23 1.84 -4.79
CA GLU A 47 3.98 0.59 -5.49
C GLU A 47 2.89 -0.18 -4.75
N THR A 48 1.89 -0.70 -5.46
CA THR A 48 0.76 -1.35 -4.79
C THR A 48 0.55 -2.78 -5.25
N HIS A 49 0.06 -3.61 -4.31
CA HIS A 49 -0.50 -4.92 -4.58
C HIS A 49 -1.94 -4.94 -4.07
N LEU A 50 -2.90 -5.08 -4.98
CA LEU A 50 -4.30 -5.27 -4.64
C LEU A 50 -4.57 -6.76 -4.42
N GLN A 51 -4.88 -7.13 -3.18
CA GLN A 51 -5.38 -8.45 -2.82
C GLN A 51 -6.91 -8.42 -2.84
N VAL A 52 -7.50 -9.31 -3.64
CA VAL A 52 -8.95 -9.50 -3.72
C VAL A 52 -9.29 -10.80 -3.02
N ARG A 53 -10.14 -10.71 -2.00
CA ARG A 53 -10.75 -11.83 -1.27
C ARG A 53 -12.27 -11.74 -1.45
N ASP A 54 -13.00 -12.76 -1.02
CA ASP A 54 -14.46 -12.80 -1.16
C ASP A 54 -15.17 -11.72 -0.33
N ASP A 55 -14.54 -11.24 0.74
CA ASP A 55 -15.09 -10.29 1.71
C ASP A 55 -14.41 -8.90 1.69
N ALA A 56 -13.27 -8.77 1.00
CA ALA A 56 -12.46 -7.56 1.08
C ALA A 56 -11.57 -7.31 -0.15
N HIS A 57 -11.39 -6.03 -0.45
CA HIS A 57 -10.35 -5.53 -1.33
C HIS A 57 -9.30 -4.81 -0.49
N ILE A 58 -8.10 -5.38 -0.40
CA ILE A 58 -7.03 -4.86 0.45
C ILE A 58 -5.89 -4.37 -0.42
N LEU A 59 -5.45 -3.14 -0.19
CA LEU A 59 -4.37 -2.52 -0.94
C LEU A 59 -3.12 -2.44 -0.08
N PHE A 60 -2.08 -3.18 -0.43
CA PHE A 60 -0.77 -3.11 0.22
C PHE A 60 0.14 -2.18 -0.55
N GLY A 61 0.79 -1.26 0.16
CA GLY A 61 1.73 -0.29 -0.39
C GLY A 61 3.18 -0.69 -0.14
N PHE A 62 4.08 -0.27 -1.03
CA PHE A 62 5.51 -0.53 -0.94
C PHE A 62 6.28 0.70 -1.41
N LYS A 63 7.43 0.95 -0.80
CA LYS A 63 8.31 2.06 -1.17
C LYS A 63 8.91 1.85 -2.57
N ASP A 64 9.21 0.61 -2.92
CA ASP A 64 9.74 0.26 -4.23
C ASP A 64 9.21 -1.07 -4.76
N LYS A 65 9.56 -1.36 -6.01
CA LYS A 65 9.10 -2.55 -6.72
C LYS A 65 9.73 -3.83 -6.17
N LYS A 66 10.94 -3.77 -5.61
CA LYS A 66 11.64 -4.94 -5.07
C LYS A 66 10.90 -5.45 -3.82
N ASP A 67 10.50 -4.54 -2.94
CA ASP A 67 9.70 -4.86 -1.74
C ASP A 67 8.37 -5.51 -2.13
N LYS A 68 7.70 -4.98 -3.16
CA LYS A 68 6.45 -5.56 -3.67
C LYS A 68 6.64 -6.97 -4.22
N GLU A 69 7.70 -7.22 -5.01
CA GLU A 69 7.95 -8.55 -5.56
C GLU A 69 8.35 -9.55 -4.46
N LEU A 70 9.11 -9.13 -3.45
CA LEU A 70 9.40 -9.95 -2.28
C LEU A 70 8.11 -10.33 -1.54
N PHE A 71 7.22 -9.37 -1.30
CA PHE A 71 5.92 -9.65 -0.68
C PHE A 71 5.10 -10.66 -1.49
N LYS A 72 5.01 -10.50 -2.81
CA LYS A 72 4.31 -11.45 -3.69
C LYS A 72 4.94 -12.85 -3.65
N LEU A 73 6.27 -12.94 -3.57
CA LEU A 73 6.96 -14.22 -3.42
C LEU A 73 6.57 -14.89 -2.10
N LEU A 74 6.53 -14.13 -1.00
CA LEU A 74 6.14 -14.66 0.30
C LEU A 74 4.69 -15.18 0.29
N LEU A 75 3.77 -14.48 -0.40
CA LEU A 75 2.39 -14.96 -0.58
C LEU A 75 2.28 -16.27 -1.38
N SER A 76 3.27 -16.59 -2.21
CA SER A 76 3.28 -17.84 -2.99
C SER A 76 3.67 -19.06 -2.17
N VAL A 77 4.23 -18.86 -0.97
CA VAL A 77 4.60 -19.94 -0.06
C VAL A 77 3.36 -20.44 0.68
N SER A 78 3.08 -21.73 0.57
CA SER A 78 1.94 -22.36 1.25
C SER A 78 2.01 -22.14 2.77
N GLY A 79 0.93 -21.60 3.34
CA GLY A 79 0.83 -21.29 4.77
C GLY A 79 1.29 -19.88 5.19
N VAL A 80 1.81 -19.06 4.26
CA VAL A 80 2.17 -17.66 4.54
C VAL A 80 1.10 -16.73 3.97
N GLY A 81 0.28 -16.17 4.86
CA GLY A 81 -0.71 -15.14 4.53
C GLY A 81 -0.29 -13.77 5.05
N PRO A 82 -0.70 -12.68 4.39
CA PRO A 82 -0.45 -11.34 4.90
C PRO A 82 -1.30 -11.15 6.16
N LYS A 83 -0.65 -10.69 7.24
CA LYS A 83 -1.36 -10.28 8.46
C LYS A 83 -1.74 -8.81 8.30
N THR A 84 -3.01 -8.59 7.95
CA THR A 84 -3.63 -7.27 7.83
C THR A 84 -4.04 -6.74 9.19
#